data_AF-A0A6I2W9U1-F1
#
_entry.id   AF-A0A6I2W9U1-F1
#
_cell.length_a   1.000
_cell.length_b   1.000
_cell.length_c   1.000
_cell.angle_alpha   90.00
_cell.angle_beta   90.00
_cell.angle_gamma   90.00
#
_symmetry.space_group_name_H-M   'P 1'
#
loop_
_entity.id
_entity.type
_entity.pdbx_description
1 polymer ?
#
loop_
_entity_poly.entity_id
_entity_poly.type
_entity_poly.pdbx_seq_one_letter_code
_entity_poly.pdbx_strand_id
1 'polypeptide(L)'
;MSPTQTKTRGDGISFLCLVLGVITVALALGESFDIPASAHWAGVVLGALGFLISMYAQMTSTNTRERWILMPGWILSGTFAAVNFWFAIN
;
A
#
# COMPACT_ATOMS: atom_id res chain seq x y z
N MET A 1 -7.48 -14.17 23.56
CA MET A 1 -6.25 -13.47 23.10
C MET A 1 -5.94 -12.38 24.10
N SER A 2 -4.66 -12.20 24.46
CA SER A 2 -4.30 -11.11 25.38
C SER A 2 -4.32 -9.76 24.67
N PRO A 3 -4.61 -8.64 25.36
CA PRO A 3 -4.60 -7.30 24.78
C PRO A 3 -3.28 -6.94 24.07
N THR A 4 -2.16 -7.45 24.59
CA THR A 4 -0.82 -7.27 24.03
C THR A 4 -0.69 -7.92 22.64
N GLN A 5 -1.22 -9.13 22.45
CA GLN A 5 -1.17 -9.81 21.15
C GLN A 5 -2.00 -9.11 20.08
N THR A 6 -3.14 -8.52 20.46
CA THR A 6 -4.00 -7.77 19.52
C THR A 6 -3.30 -6.49 19.05
N LYS A 7 -2.60 -5.80 19.96
CA LYS A 7 -1.83 -4.58 19.66
C LYS A 7 -0.67 -4.84 18.70
N THR A 8 0.13 -5.87 18.95
CA THR A 8 1.25 -6.23 18.05
C THR A 8 0.79 -6.60 16.64
N ARG A 9 -0.38 -7.23 16.52
CA ARG A 9 -0.99 -7.55 15.21
C ARG A 9 -1.45 -6.30 14.45
N GLY A 10 -2.08 -5.35 15.13
CA GLY A 10 -2.52 -4.08 14.54
C GLY A 10 -1.35 -3.22 14.03
N ASP A 11 -0.28 -3.11 14.82
CA ASP A 11 0.95 -2.41 14.42
C ASP A 11 1.61 -3.10 13.21
N GLY A 12 1.65 -4.44 13.19
CA GLY A 12 2.22 -5.22 12.08
C GLY A 12 1.46 -5.06 10.76
N ILE A 13 0.12 -5.09 10.79
CA ILE A 13 -0.73 -4.90 9.60
C ILE A 13 -0.57 -3.48 9.06
N SER A 14 -0.56 -2.48 9.94
CA SER A 14 -0.39 -1.07 9.57
C SER A 14 0.94 -0.82 8.87
N PHE A 15 2.02 -1.44 9.37
CA PHE A 15 3.33 -1.36 8.76
C PHE A 15 3.37 -2.05 7.38
N LEU A 16 2.78 -3.25 7.26
CA LEU A 16 2.72 -3.97 5.98
C LEU A 16 1.99 -3.17 4.90
N CYS A 17 0.88 -2.52 5.27
CA CYS A 17 0.11 -1.63 4.41
C CYS A 17 0.95 -0.47 3.87
N LEU A 18 1.72 0.19 4.75
CA LEU A 18 2.64 1.24 4.35
C LEU A 18 3.73 0.73 3.39
N VAL A 19 4.33 -0.42 3.69
CA VAL A 19 5.38 -1.02 2.85
C VAL A 19 4.85 -1.33 1.45
N LEU A 20 3.64 -1.89 1.33
CA LEU A 20 3.00 -2.14 0.03
C LEU A 20 2.79 -0.83 -0.75
N GLY A 21 2.38 0.24 -0.09
CA GLY A 21 2.28 1.58 -0.69
C GLY A 21 3.63 2.08 -1.21
N VAL A 22 4.69 1.96 -0.40
CA VAL A 22 6.05 2.37 -0.80
C VAL A 22 6.60 1.55 -1.97
N ILE A 23 6.37 0.24 -2.00
CA ILE A 23 6.78 -0.61 -3.12
C ILE A 23 6.06 -0.18 -4.41
N THR A 24 4.77 0.12 -4.31
CA THR A 24 3.97 0.62 -5.44
C THR A 24 4.54 1.93 -5.99
N VAL A 25 4.96 2.84 -5.11
CA VAL A 25 5.63 4.10 -5.47
C VAL A 25 6.95 3.83 -6.19
N ALA A 26 7.78 2.92 -5.66
CA ALA A 26 9.07 2.61 -6.24
C ALA A 26 8.94 2.06 -7.66
N LEU A 27 7.94 1.20 -7.91
CA LEU A 27 7.68 0.67 -9.26
C LEU A 27 7.24 1.77 -10.24
N ALA A 28 6.45 2.75 -9.79
CA ALA A 28 6.06 3.87 -10.64
C ALA A 28 7.23 4.82 -10.93
N LEU A 29 8.05 5.14 -9.94
CA LEU A 29 9.25 5.98 -10.13
C LEU A 29 10.33 5.27 -10.96
N GLY A 30 10.30 3.95 -10.94
CA GLY A 30 11.14 3.07 -11.73
C GLY A 30 11.04 3.27 -13.24
N GLU A 31 10.00 3.93 -13.74
CA GLU A 31 9.93 4.30 -15.15
C GLU A 31 11.09 5.23 -15.57
N SER A 32 11.63 6.01 -14.64
CA SER A 32 12.85 6.80 -14.88
C SER A 32 14.11 5.95 -15.16
N PHE A 33 14.00 4.63 -15.05
CA PHE A 33 15.06 3.63 -15.17
C PHE A 33 14.71 2.53 -16.20
N ASP A 34 13.81 2.80 -17.15
CA ASP A 34 13.39 1.86 -18.22
C ASP A 34 12.87 0.52 -17.69
N ILE A 35 12.04 0.55 -16.63
CA ILE A 35 11.39 -0.66 -16.12
C ILE A 35 10.37 -1.18 -17.14
N PRO A 36 10.31 -2.49 -17.42
CA PRO A 36 9.38 -3.02 -18.40
C PRO A 36 7.91 -2.84 -17.98
N ALA A 37 7.01 -2.64 -18.95
CA ALA A 37 5.56 -2.50 -18.71
C ALA A 37 4.94 -3.62 -17.86
N SER A 38 5.48 -4.84 -17.92
CA SER A 38 5.05 -5.97 -17.07
C SER A 38 5.26 -5.72 -15.58
N ALA A 39 6.29 -4.98 -15.19
CA ALA A 39 6.55 -4.60 -13.80
C ALA A 39 5.62 -3.46 -13.35
N HIS A 40 5.20 -2.57 -14.25
CA HIS A 40 4.13 -1.61 -13.97
C HIS A 40 2.79 -2.32 -13.70
N TRP A 41 2.44 -3.36 -14.47
CA TRP A 41 1.27 -4.19 -14.16
C TRP A 41 1.35 -4.85 -12.78
N ALA A 42 2.53 -5.32 -12.36
CA ALA A 42 2.74 -5.80 -11.00
C ALA A 42 2.50 -4.68 -9.96
N GLY A 43 2.97 -3.47 -10.24
CA GLY A 43 2.69 -2.27 -9.44
C GLY A 43 1.20 -1.96 -9.32
N VAL A 44 0.43 -2.09 -10.40
CA VAL A 44 -1.05 -1.92 -10.37
C VAL A 44 -1.69 -2.91 -9.40
N VAL A 45 -1.35 -4.20 -9.51
CA VAL A 45 -1.92 -5.25 -8.65
C VAL A 45 -1.53 -5.04 -7.19
N LEU A 46 -0.26 -4.77 -6.91
CA LEU A 46 0.24 -4.51 -5.56
C LEU A 46 -0.40 -3.26 -4.94
N GLY A 47 -0.54 -2.19 -5.73
CA GLY A 47 -1.18 -0.96 -5.31
C GLY A 47 -2.67 -1.14 -5.04
N ALA A 48 -3.41 -1.85 -5.90
CA ALA A 48 -4.83 -2.13 -5.68
C ALA A 48 -5.06 -2.97 -4.42
N LEU A 49 -4.27 -4.03 -4.21
CA LEU A 49 -4.35 -4.86 -3.02
C LEU A 49 -3.95 -4.07 -1.76
N GLY A 50 -2.85 -3.33 -1.82
CA GLY A 50 -2.39 -2.46 -0.73
C GLY A 50 -3.45 -1.44 -0.34
N PHE A 51 -4.12 -0.82 -1.33
CA PHE A 51 -5.21 0.13 -1.10
C PHE A 51 -6.39 -0.51 -0.38
N LEU A 52 -6.91 -1.64 -0.89
CA LEU A 52 -8.06 -2.33 -0.32
C LEU A 52 -7.79 -2.82 1.11
N ILE A 53 -6.63 -3.44 1.33
CA ILE A 53 -6.24 -3.95 2.65
C ILE A 53 -6.06 -2.79 3.64
N SER A 54 -5.41 -1.71 3.23
CA SER A 54 -5.19 -0.52 4.07
C SER A 54 -6.50 0.19 4.42
N MET A 55 -7.44 0.31 3.47
CA MET A 55 -8.77 0.85 3.73
C MET A 55 -9.57 -0.02 4.69
N TYR A 56 -9.56 -1.34 4.49
CA TYR A 56 -10.23 -2.26 5.40
C TYR A 56 -9.64 -2.15 6.81
N ALA A 57 -8.31 -2.17 6.93
CA ALA A 57 -7.62 -1.99 8.21
C ALA A 57 -7.95 -0.65 8.86
N GLN A 58 -8.06 0.43 8.09
CA GLN A 58 -8.47 1.77 8.57
C GLN A 58 -9.86 1.74 9.21
N MET A 59 -10.82 1.06 8.59
CA MET A 59 -12.19 0.92 9.10
C MET A 59 -12.26 0.07 10.37
N THR A 60 -11.42 -0.96 10.47
CA THR A 60 -11.42 -1.88 11.62
C THR A 60 -10.52 -1.45 12.77
N SER A 61 -9.57 -0.54 12.54
CA SER A 61 -8.64 -0.10 13.59
C SER A 61 -9.38 0.72 14.64
N THR A 62 -9.16 0.42 15.91
CA THR A 62 -9.70 1.15 17.06
C THR A 62 -8.68 2.14 17.66
N ASN A 63 -7.50 2.26 17.05
CA ASN A 63 -6.37 3.01 17.56
C ASN A 63 -5.97 4.15 16.61
N THR A 64 -5.97 5.38 17.11
CA THR A 64 -5.60 6.57 16.32
C THR A 64 -4.19 6.47 15.73
N ARG A 65 -3.23 5.85 16.44
CA ARG A 65 -1.85 5.71 15.96
C ARG A 65 -1.75 4.84 14.72
N GLU A 66 -2.46 3.71 14.70
CA GLU A 66 -2.51 2.79 13.55
C GLU A 66 -3.14 3.49 12.34
N ARG A 67 -4.25 4.20 12.57
CA ARG A 67 -4.94 4.99 11.54
C ARG A 67 -4.03 6.02 10.86
N TRP A 68 -3.13 6.65 11.60
CA TRP A 68 -2.16 7.61 11.03
C TRP A 68 -1.07 6.95 10.16
N ILE A 69 -0.83 5.64 10.30
CA ILE A 69 0.11 4.87 9.47
C ILE A 69 -0.62 4.27 8.26
N LEU A 70 -1.84 3.78 8.48
CA LEU A 70 -2.71 3.21 7.45
C LEU A 70 -3.15 4.26 6.42
N MET A 71 -3.39 5.51 6.85
CA MET A 71 -3.77 6.60 5.95
C MET A 71 -2.76 6.84 4.82
N PRO A 72 -1.48 7.10 5.10
CA PRO A 72 -0.44 7.15 4.08
C PRO A 72 -0.38 5.88 3.23
N GLY A 73 -0.54 4.69 3.84
CA GLY A 73 -0.51 3.41 3.13
C GLY A 73 -1.53 3.34 1.99
N TRP A 74 -2.82 3.60 2.26
CA TRP A 74 -3.81 3.58 1.19
C TRP A 74 -3.64 4.75 0.21
N ILE A 75 -3.26 5.96 0.65
CA ILE A 75 -3.04 7.09 -0.26
C ILE A 75 -1.94 6.77 -1.26
N LEU A 76 -0.80 6.26 -0.79
CA LEU A 76 0.33 5.87 -1.64
C LEU A 76 -0.06 4.72 -2.56
N SER A 77 -0.63 3.65 -2.02
CA SER A 77 -1.06 2.49 -2.81
C SER A 77 -2.05 2.86 -3.92
N GLY A 78 -3.10 3.61 -3.61
CA GLY A 78 -4.13 3.97 -4.58
C GLY A 78 -3.61 4.93 -5.66
N THR A 79 -2.89 5.98 -5.24
CA THR A 79 -2.34 6.99 -6.16
C THR A 79 -1.34 6.34 -7.12
N PHE A 80 -0.39 5.56 -6.60
CA PHE A 80 0.65 4.98 -7.42
C PHE A 80 0.20 3.72 -8.17
N ALA A 81 -0.91 3.07 -7.78
CA ALA A 81 -1.57 2.09 -8.64
C ALA A 81 -2.05 2.76 -9.94
N ALA A 82 -2.67 3.94 -9.85
CA ALA A 82 -3.14 4.68 -11.02
C ALA A 82 -1.97 5.16 -11.90
N VAL A 83 -0.87 5.61 -11.30
CA VAL A 83 0.35 5.99 -12.03
C VAL A 83 0.98 4.79 -12.74
N ASN A 84 1.12 3.64 -12.05
CA ASN A 84 1.59 2.41 -12.69
C ASN A 84 0.66 1.97 -13.83
N PHE A 85 -0.65 2.11 -13.67
CA PHE A 85 -1.61 1.78 -14.72
C PHE A 85 -1.42 2.67 -15.94
N TRP A 86 -1.19 3.97 -15.74
CA TRP A 86 -0.86 4.91 -16.81
C TRP A 86 0.40 4.48 -17.57
N PHE A 87 1.49 4.13 -16.88
CA PHE A 87 2.72 3.66 -17.54
C PHE A 87 2.56 2.29 -18.19
N ALA A 88 1.68 1.43 -17.68
CA ALA A 88 1.47 0.09 -18.24
C ALA A 88 0.69 0.08 -19.57
N ILE A 89 -0.02 1.17 -19.90
CA ILE A 89 -0.86 1.30 -21.10
C ILE A 89 -0.32 2.27 -22.16
N ASN A 90 0.70 3.06 -21.81
CA ASN A 90 1.41 3.95 -22.73
C ASN A 90 2.74 3.31 -23.15
#